data_AF-A0AAP6EKP0-F1
#
_entry.id   AF-A0AAP6EKP0-F1
#
_cell.length_a   1.000
_cell.length_b   1.000
_cell.length_c   1.000
_cell.angle_alpha   90.00
_cell.angle_beta   90.00
_cell.angle_gamma   90.00
#
_symmetry.space_group_name_H-M   'P 1'
#
loop_
_entity.id
_entity.type
_entity.pdbx_description
1 polymer ?
#
loop_
_entity_poly.entity_id
_entity_poly.type
_entity_poly.pdbx_seq_one_letter_code
_entity_poly.pdbx_strand_id
1 'polypeptide(L)' 'MSALPTPADMSHAMLIAVLMHNGGSLDLPATAFETDALGDGHGAHHAVQLAPLDDGSVRLSVVARPSGDDAGIEVRDL' A
#
# COMPACT_ATOMS: atom_id res chain seq x y z
N MET A 1 -4.75 -24.73 6.91
CA MET A 1 -3.85 -23.58 6.72
C MET A 1 -4.70 -22.50 6.09
N SER A 2 -4.89 -21.33 6.72
CA SER A 2 -5.61 -20.25 6.05
C SER A 2 -4.77 -19.83 4.85
N ALA A 3 -5.38 -19.76 3.66
CA ALA A 3 -4.72 -19.17 2.51
C ALA A 3 -4.28 -17.75 2.89
N LEU A 4 -3.13 -17.32 2.36
CA LEU A 4 -2.75 -15.91 2.47
C LEU A 4 -3.89 -15.06 1.89
N PRO A 5 -4.24 -13.93 2.52
CA PRO A 5 -5.24 -13.02 1.97
C PRO A 5 -4.89 -12.66 0.53
N THR A 6 -5.90 -12.43 -0.30
CA THR A 6 -5.62 -11.94 -1.66
C THR A 6 -5.07 -10.51 -1.60
N PRO A 7 -4.37 -10.01 -2.64
CA PRO A 7 -3.98 -8.60 -2.69
C PRO A 7 -5.17 -7.64 -2.51
N ALA A 8 -6.35 -8.02 -3.01
CA ALA A 8 -7.58 -7.25 -2.82
C ALA A 8 -8.00 -7.21 -1.33
N ASP A 9 -8.05 -8.36 -0.65
CA ASP A 9 -8.42 -8.42 0.77
C ASP A 9 -7.45 -7.61 1.64
N MET A 10 -6.15 -7.70 1.35
CA MET A 10 -5.13 -6.96 2.08
C MET A 10 -5.25 -5.46 1.85
N SER A 11 -5.42 -5.02 0.59
CA SER A 11 -5.60 -3.60 0.27
C SER A 11 -6.85 -3.01 0.94
N HIS A 12 -7.93 -3.78 1.01
CA HIS A 12 -9.15 -3.38 1.72
C HIS A 12 -8.91 -3.27 3.22
N ALA A 13 -8.31 -4.29 3.85
CA ALA A 13 -8.02 -4.27 5.28
C ALA A 13 -7.09 -3.11 5.66
N MET A 14 -6.08 -2.82 4.83
CA MET A 14 -5.18 -1.69 5.01
C MET A 14 -5.91 -0.34 4.93
N LEU A 15 -6.79 -0.15 3.95
CA LEU A 15 -7.59 1.07 3.86
C LEU A 15 -8.43 1.28 5.11
N ILE A 16 -9.11 0.23 5.59
CA ILE A 16 -9.89 0.29 6.83
C ILE A 16 -9.01 0.63 8.03
N ALA A 17 -7.83 0.02 8.15
CA ALA A 17 -6.90 0.31 9.25
C ALA A 17 -6.44 1.78 9.25
N VAL A 18 -6.10 2.32 8.07
CA VAL A 18 -5.71 3.74 7.91
C VAL A 18 -6.86 4.67 8.29
N LEU A 19 -8.08 4.39 7.83
CA LEU A 19 -9.25 5.21 8.15
C LEU A 19 -9.58 5.17 9.64
N MET A 20 -9.59 3.98 10.26
CA MET A 20 -9.79 3.82 11.70
C MET A 20 -8.76 4.59 12.52
N HIS A 21 -7.48 4.56 12.12
CA HIS A 21 -6.42 5.32 12.77
C HIS A 21 -6.63 6.84 12.66
N ASN A 22 -7.23 7.31 11.57
CA ASN A 22 -7.57 8.73 11.35
C ASN A 22 -8.96 9.13 11.90
N GLY A 23 -9.56 8.33 12.78
CA GLY A 23 -10.86 8.64 13.38
C GLY A 23 -12.07 8.34 12.49
N GLY A 24 -11.89 7.50 11.47
CA GLY A 24 -12.95 7.00 10.58
C GLY A 24 -13.03 7.71 9.22
N SER A 25 -12.32 8.82 9.03
CA SER A 25 -12.31 9.60 7.79
C SER A 25 -10.97 10.28 7.57
N LEU A 26 -10.60 10.49 6.30
CA LEU A 26 -9.41 11.23 5.90
C LEU A 26 -9.77 12.18 4.76
N ASP A 27 -9.58 13.47 4.97
CA ASP A 27 -9.74 14.47 3.92
C ASP A 27 -8.49 14.51 3.04
N LEU A 28 -8.68 14.30 1.74
CA LEU A 28 -7.64 14.38 0.73
C LEU A 28 -8.02 15.44 -0.30
N PRO A 29 -7.06 16.23 -0.83
CA PRO A 29 -7.34 17.07 -1.99
C PRO A 29 -7.74 16.18 -3.17
N ALA A 30 -8.65 16.66 -4.02
CA ALA A 30 -9.06 15.90 -5.22
C ALA A 30 -7.86 15.51 -6.11
N THR A 31 -6.80 16.32 -6.10
CA THR A 31 -5.54 16.08 -6.81
C THR A 31 -4.78 14.85 -6.30
N ALA A 32 -5.08 14.32 -5.11
CA ALA A 32 -4.46 13.09 -4.61
C ALA A 32 -4.87 11.84 -5.41
N PHE A 33 -5.97 11.93 -6.18
CA PHE A 33 -6.41 10.89 -7.12
C PHE A 33 -5.93 11.16 -8.54
N GLU A 34 -5.32 12.30 -8.80
CA GLU A 34 -4.61 12.51 -10.04
C GLU A 34 -3.42 11.55 -10.07
N THR A 35 -3.12 11.04 -11.26
CA THR A 35 -1.99 10.12 -11.41
C THR A 35 -0.71 10.90 -11.12
N ASP A 36 -0.11 10.68 -9.95
CA ASP A 36 1.14 11.36 -9.62
C ASP A 36 2.24 10.94 -10.60
N ALA A 37 2.99 11.94 -11.05
CA ALA A 37 4.10 11.91 -11.99
C ALA A 37 5.38 11.25 -11.41
N LEU A 38 5.21 10.29 -10.49
CA LEU A 38 6.27 9.44 -9.94
C LEU A 38 6.64 8.29 -10.89
N GLY A 39 5.99 8.22 -12.05
CA GLY A 39 6.43 7.47 -13.21
C GLY A 39 7.12 8.37 -14.21
N ASP A 40 8.28 7.93 -14.67
CA ASP A 40 9.10 8.45 -15.77
C ASP A 40 8.41 8.53 -17.14
N GLY A 41 7.08 8.63 -17.19
CA GLY A 41 6.29 8.61 -18.43
C GLY A 41 5.99 7.21 -18.95
N HIS A 42 6.49 6.13 -18.34
CA HIS A 42 6.19 4.75 -18.72
C HIS A 42 5.13 4.06 -17.84
N GLY A 43 4.49 4.80 -16.94
CA GLY A 43 3.54 4.27 -15.97
C GLY A 43 4.27 3.65 -14.79
N ALA A 44 4.60 4.47 -13.77
CA ALA A 44 5.03 3.89 -12.50
C ALA A 44 3.86 3.12 -11.91
N HIS A 45 4.01 1.81 -11.87
CA HIS A 45 3.19 1.00 -11.01
C HIS A 45 3.64 1.30 -9.58
N HIS A 46 2.74 1.80 -8.75
CA HIS A 46 3.01 2.02 -7.33
C HIS A 46 2.75 0.72 -6.58
N ALA A 47 3.65 0.36 -5.65
CA ALA A 47 3.42 -0.70 -4.68
C ALA A 47 3.36 -0.09 -3.28
N VAL A 48 2.59 -0.71 -2.39
CA VAL A 48 2.62 -0.37 -0.97
C VAL A 48 3.54 -1.35 -0.26
N GLN A 49 4.49 -0.82 0.50
CA GLN A 49 5.36 -1.58 1.39
C GLN A 49 4.85 -1.45 2.84
N LEU A 50 4.80 -2.59 3.53
CA LEU A 50 4.57 -2.68 4.97
C LEU A 50 5.87 -3.07 5.66
N ALA A 51 6.37 -2.23 6.56
CA ALA A 51 7.59 -2.49 7.33
C ALA A 51 7.28 -2.48 8.82
N PRO A 52 7.39 -3.62 9.54
CA PRO A 52 7.29 -3.62 10.99
C PRO A 52 8.44 -2.81 11.60
N LEU A 53 8.17 -2.09 12.68
CA LEU A 53 9.14 -1.31 13.44
C LEU A 53 9.40 -1.95 14.80
N ASP A 54 10.53 -1.61 15.43
CA ASP A 54 10.97 -2.18 16.71
C ASP A 54 9.99 -1.93 17.88
N ASP A 55 9.15 -0.90 17.76
CA ASP A 55 8.12 -0.54 18.75
C ASP A 55 6.81 -1.31 18.56
N GLY A 56 6.76 -2.27 17.62
CA GLY A 56 5.58 -3.05 17.30
C GLY A 56 4.57 -2.35 16.39
N SER A 57 4.86 -1.12 15.94
CA SER A 57 4.07 -0.46 14.91
C SER A 57 4.47 -0.94 13.50
N VAL A 58 3.67 -0.55 12.49
CA VAL A 58 3.95 -0.86 11.08
C VAL A 58 3.98 0.43 10.28
N ARG A 59 5.04 0.63 9.51
CA ARG A 59 5.14 1.72 8.54
C ARG A 59 4.53 1.29 7.21
N LEU A 60 3.59 2.11 6.70
CA LEU A 60 3.09 2.04 5.33
C LEU A 60 3.90 3.02 4.47
N SER A 61 4.39 2.58 3.32
CA SER A 61 5.13 3.43 2.38
C SER A 61 4.71 3.14 0.94
N VAL A 62 4.65 4.17 0.10
CA VAL A 62 4.51 4.00 -1.34
C VAL A 62 5.91 3.88 -1.93
N VAL A 63 6.14 2.84 -2.74
CA VAL A 63 7.42 2.57 -3.42
C VAL A 63 7.18 2.31 -4.89
N ALA A 64 8.21 2.49 -5.72
CA ALA A 64 8.17 2.04 -7.10
C ALA A 64 8.01 0.52 -7.14
N ARG A 65 7.03 0.02 -7.90
CA ARG A 65 6.86 -1.41 -8.15
C ARG A 65 7.87 -1.86 -9.20
N PRO A 66 8.60 -2.96 -8.98
CA PRO A 66 9.44 -3.56 -10.01
C PRO A 66 8.64 -3.90 -11.28
N SER A 67 9.30 -3.90 -12.43
CA SER A 67 8.70 -4.32 -13.71
C SER A 67 8.18 -5.77 -13.61
N GLY A 68 6.91 -6.00 -13.92
CA GLY A 68 6.27 -7.32 -13.90
C GLY A 68 4.75 -7.22 -13.80
N ASP A 69 4.00 -8.27 -14.14
CA ASP A 69 2.52 -8.26 -14.11
C ASP A 69 1.92 -9.01 -12.91
N ASP A 70 2.76 -9.40 -11.95
CA ASP A 70 2.30 -10.16 -10.79
C ASP A 70 1.81 -9.22 -9.67
N ALA A 71 0.51 -9.02 -9.56
CA ALA A 71 -0.09 -8.52 -8.33
C ALA A 71 0.06 -9.60 -7.25
N GLY A 72 0.66 -9.26 -6.11
CA GLY A 72 0.95 -10.23 -5.06
C GLY A 72 1.19 -9.61 -3.70
N ILE A 73 1.16 -10.44 -2.65
CA ILE A 73 1.58 -10.07 -1.31
C ILE A 73 2.97 -10.66 -1.10
N GLU A 74 3.98 -9.81 -0.95
CA GLU A 74 5.33 -10.21 -0.57
C GLU A 74 5.58 -9.75 0.87
N VAL A 75 5.75 -10.70 1.79
CA VAL A 75 6.24 -10.40 3.14
C VAL A 75 7.76 -10.51 3.08
N ARG A 76 8.45 -9.38 3.25
CA ARG A 76 9.90 -9.34 3.35
C ARG A 76 10.31 -9.16 4.79
N ASP A 77 11.08 -10.11 5.31
CA ASP A 77 11.80 -9.93 6.56
C ASP A 77 12.91 -8.90 6.32
N LEU A 78 13.00 -7.90 7.21
CA LEU A 78 14.04 -6.87 7.20
C LEU A 78 15.38 -7.41 7.70
#